data_AF-A0A177BTT3-F1
#
_entry.id   AF-A0A177BTT3-F1
#
_cell.length_a   1.000
_cell.length_b   1.000
_cell.length_c   1.000
_cell.angle_alpha   90.00
_cell.angle_beta   90.00
_cell.angle_gamma   90.00
#
_symmetry.space_group_name_H-M   'P 1'
#
loop_
_entity.id
_entity.type
_entity.pdbx_description
1 polymer ?
#
loop_
_entity_poly.entity_id
_entity_poly.type
_entity_poly.pdbx_seq_one_letter_code
_entity_poly.pdbx_strand_id
1 'polypeptide(L)'
;MNKPTATDHLGPFLVANILLPLLQSISVASRDSDVRVINVSRTAIDLVPSGHSFSLLEAWNNDSGGECSPLRFLHRYGHSKVANVLCTTELQRQLDQESSRILVAAVQPGVVATPRSEKSLG
;
A
#
# COMPACT_ATOMS: atom_id res chain seq x y z
N MET A 1 12.44 -11.26 -0.81
CA MET A 1 11.28 -10.41 -0.47
C MET A 1 11.17 -10.30 1.04
N ASN A 2 11.16 -9.10 1.61
CA ASN A 2 10.80 -8.97 3.02
C ASN A 2 9.30 -9.34 3.21
N LYS A 3 8.92 -9.93 4.36
CA LYS A 3 7.56 -10.45 4.58
C LYS A 3 6.46 -9.35 4.46
N PRO A 4 6.60 -8.16 5.09
CA PRO A 4 5.59 -7.12 4.99
C PRO A 4 5.34 -6.60 3.56
N THR A 5 6.37 -6.47 2.73
CA THR A 5 6.20 -6.05 1.33
C THR A 5 5.43 -7.10 0.53
N ALA A 6 5.70 -8.39 0.77
CA ALA A 6 4.96 -9.47 0.11
C ALA A 6 3.47 -9.45 0.47
N THR A 7 3.15 -9.37 1.77
CA THR A 7 1.76 -9.48 2.25
C THR A 7 0.97 -8.19 2.12
N ASP A 8 1.58 -7.04 2.42
CA ASP A 8 0.85 -5.79 2.60
C ASP A 8 0.81 -4.94 1.33
N HIS A 9 1.68 -5.23 0.37
CA HIS A 9 1.78 -4.50 -0.89
C HIS A 9 1.59 -5.40 -2.11
N LEU A 10 2.44 -6.41 -2.33
CA LEU A 10 2.41 -7.20 -3.57
C LEU A 10 1.14 -8.04 -3.72
N GLY A 11 0.65 -8.63 -2.62
CA GLY A 11 -0.63 -9.35 -2.63
C GLY A 11 -1.79 -8.43 -3.04
N PRO A 12 -2.05 -7.32 -2.31
CA PRO A 12 -3.07 -6.34 -2.68
C PRO A 12 -2.90 -5.76 -4.07
N PHE A 13 -1.67 -5.45 -4.50
CA PHE A 13 -1.35 -4.97 -5.85
C PHE A 13 -1.83 -5.98 -6.90
N LEU A 14 -1.48 -7.26 -6.73
CA LEU A 14 -1.88 -8.31 -7.66
C LEU A 14 -3.41 -8.47 -7.70
N VAL A 15 -4.06 -8.50 -6.53
CA VAL A 15 -5.53 -8.61 -6.44
C VAL A 15 -6.22 -7.43 -7.12
N ALA A 16 -5.74 -6.21 -6.90
CA ALA A 16 -6.28 -5.00 -7.53
C ALA A 16 -6.17 -5.07 -9.06
N ASN A 17 -5.02 -5.50 -9.60
CA ASN A 17 -4.82 -5.65 -11.03
C ASN A 17 -5.69 -6.76 -11.65
N ILE A 18 -5.86 -7.89 -10.97
CA ILE A 18 -6.73 -8.98 -11.44
C ILE A 18 -8.19 -8.53 -11.50
N LEU A 19 -8.65 -7.77 -10.50
CA LEU A 19 -10.02 -7.29 -10.42
C LEU A 19 -10.29 -6.06 -11.29
N LEU A 20 -9.26 -5.35 -11.74
CA LEU A 20 -9.41 -4.07 -12.43
C LEU A 20 -10.35 -4.12 -13.65
N PRO A 21 -10.26 -5.12 -14.56
CA PRO A 21 -11.17 -5.19 -15.70
C PRO A 21 -12.64 -5.36 -15.29
N LEU A 22 -12.88 -6.10 -14.20
CA LEU A 22 -14.23 -6.26 -13.65
C LEU A 22 -14.74 -4.97 -13.01
N LEU A 23 -13.89 -4.27 -12.24
CA LEU A 23 -14.26 -2.98 -11.66
C LEU A 23 -14.57 -1.94 -12.74
N GLN A 24 -13.79 -1.93 -13.82
CA GLN A 24 -14.02 -1.08 -14.98
C GLN A 24 -15.35 -1.41 -15.67
N SER A 25 -15.66 -2.69 -15.90
CA SER A 25 -16.93 -3.08 -16.51
C SER A 25 -18.14 -2.66 -15.67
N ILE A 26 -18.07 -2.82 -14.34
CA ILE A 26 -19.11 -2.35 -13.40
C ILE A 26 -19.25 -0.82 -13.43
N SER A 27 -18.13 -0.10 -13.51
CA SER A 27 -18.14 1.36 -13.59
C SER A 27 -18.82 1.86 -14.86
N VAL A 28 -18.71 1.13 -15.97
CA VAL A 28 -19.33 1.49 -17.25
C VAL A 28 -20.80 1.06 -17.33
N ALA A 29 -21.16 -0.08 -16.73
CA ALA A 29 -22.49 -0.67 -16.82
C ALA A 29 -23.60 0.20 -16.21
N SER A 30 -23.29 1.02 -15.20
CA SER A 30 -24.24 1.96 -14.59
C SER A 30 -23.63 3.35 -14.44
N ARG A 31 -24.44 4.39 -14.59
CA ARG A 31 -24.02 5.76 -14.23
C ARG A 31 -24.04 6.01 -12.72
N ASP A 32 -24.84 5.22 -11.99
CA ASP A 32 -25.00 5.34 -10.54
C ASP A 32 -24.03 4.44 -9.75
N SER A 33 -23.16 3.67 -10.44
CA SER A 33 -22.15 2.87 -9.76
C SER A 33 -20.99 3.74 -9.27
N ASP A 34 -20.75 3.70 -7.96
CA ASP A 34 -19.58 4.29 -7.31
C ASP A 34 -18.57 3.18 -6.98
N VAL A 35 -17.56 3.05 -7.84
CA VAL A 35 -16.54 2.00 -7.75
C VAL A 35 -15.26 2.58 -7.18
N ARG A 36 -14.77 1.98 -6.08
CA ARG A 36 -13.60 2.46 -5.37
C ARG A 36 -12.61 1.36 -5.04
N VAL A 37 -11.32 1.67 -5.13
CA VAL A 37 -10.22 0.84 -4.62
C VAL A 37 -9.55 1.59 -3.47
N ILE A 38 -9.68 1.07 -2.25
CA ILE A 38 -9.17 1.74 -1.05
C ILE A 38 -8.01 0.94 -0.45
N ASN A 39 -6.81 1.50 -0.49
CA ASN A 39 -5.63 0.93 0.13
C ASN A 39 -5.43 1.48 1.54
N VAL A 40 -5.44 0.60 2.55
CA VAL A 40 -5.22 1.02 3.94
C VAL A 40 -3.72 1.13 4.23
N SER A 41 -3.29 2.36 4.51
CA SER A 41 -1.91 2.74 4.79
C SER A 41 -1.70 3.24 6.24
N ARG A 42 -0.49 3.72 6.55
CA ARG A 42 -0.07 4.23 7.87
C ARG A 42 0.87 5.44 7.71
N THR A 43 0.77 6.42 8.60
CA THR A 43 1.73 7.54 8.71
C THR A 43 2.76 7.05 9.70
N ALA A 44 3.75 6.43 9.11
CA ALA A 44 5.06 6.25 9.67
C ALA A 44 6.07 6.48 8.53
N ILE A 45 5.70 7.29 7.53
CA ILE A 45 6.60 7.73 6.45
C ILE A 45 7.82 8.41 7.09
N ASP A 46 7.60 9.22 8.14
CA ASP A 46 8.66 9.86 8.92
C ASP A 46 9.57 8.87 9.66
N LEU A 47 9.10 7.64 9.88
CA LEU A 47 9.89 6.56 10.49
C LEU A 47 10.63 5.71 9.45
N VAL A 48 10.42 5.96 8.15
CA VAL A 48 11.23 5.34 7.10
C VAL A 48 12.53 6.15 6.99
N PRO A 49 13.71 5.55 7.26
CA PRO A 49 14.95 6.31 7.24
C PRO A 49 15.18 7.06 5.91
N SER A 50 15.90 8.17 5.93
CA SER A 50 16.37 8.82 4.70
C SER A 50 17.22 7.85 3.87
N GLY A 51 16.99 7.78 2.55
CA GLY A 51 17.76 6.92 1.62
C GLY A 51 17.05 5.65 1.15
N HIS A 52 15.75 5.49 1.41
CA HIS A 52 14.96 4.43 0.79
C HIS A 52 14.65 4.78 -0.66
N SER A 53 14.83 3.81 -1.55
CA SER A 53 14.52 3.95 -2.97
C SER A 53 13.53 2.87 -3.39
N PHE A 54 12.63 3.21 -4.29
CA PHE A 54 11.79 2.26 -5.03
C PHE A 54 12.34 1.97 -6.43
N SER A 55 13.43 2.66 -6.85
CA SER A 55 13.98 2.57 -8.20
C SER A 55 14.81 1.32 -8.47
N LEU A 56 15.33 0.67 -7.43
CA LEU A 56 16.16 -0.52 -7.54
C LEU A 56 15.45 -1.71 -6.90
N LEU A 57 15.39 -2.84 -7.61
CA LEU A 57 14.77 -4.07 -7.09
C LEU A 57 15.38 -4.53 -5.76
N GLU A 58 16.69 -4.32 -5.58
CA GLU A 58 17.40 -4.62 -4.34
C GLU A 58 16.89 -3.81 -3.15
N ALA A 59 16.47 -2.56 -3.39
CA ALA A 59 15.94 -1.68 -2.35
C ALA A 59 14.57 -2.14 -1.82
N TRP A 60 13.81 -2.94 -2.58
CA TRP A 60 12.56 -3.56 -2.11
C TRP A 60 12.79 -4.62 -1.02
N ASN A 61 14.01 -5.16 -0.96
CA ASN A 61 14.45 -6.08 0.08
C ASN A 61 15.25 -5.38 1.19
N ASN A 62 15.30 -4.04 1.22
CA ASN A 62 16.13 -3.29 2.15
C ASN A 62 15.89 -3.76 3.59
N ASP A 63 17.01 -4.07 4.24
CA ASP A 63 17.06 -4.60 5.59
C ASP A 63 17.42 -3.57 6.65
N SER A 64 17.24 -2.29 6.31
CA SER A 64 17.57 -1.12 7.11
C SER A 64 17.10 -1.25 8.57
N GLY A 65 18.08 -1.47 9.45
CA GLY A 65 17.93 -1.66 10.89
C GLY A 65 18.95 -2.71 11.36
N GLY A 66 19.85 -2.33 12.26
CA GLY A 66 20.84 -3.27 12.83
C GLY A 66 20.20 -4.54 13.42
N GLU A 67 21.04 -5.54 13.70
CA GLU A 67 20.61 -6.86 14.18
C GLU A 67 19.59 -6.74 15.34
N CYS A 68 18.40 -7.30 15.13
CA CYS A 68 17.34 -7.50 16.13
C CYS A 68 16.79 -6.24 16.85
N SER A 69 16.56 -5.13 16.16
CA SER A 69 15.79 -4.01 16.72
C SER A 69 14.30 -4.03 16.31
N PRO A 70 13.34 -3.75 17.23
CA PRO A 70 11.94 -3.48 16.90
C PRO A 70 11.76 -2.43 15.79
N LEU A 71 12.74 -1.52 15.65
CA LEU A 71 12.79 -0.51 14.59
C LEU A 71 12.89 -1.12 13.20
N ARG A 72 13.57 -2.27 13.03
CA ARG A 72 13.70 -2.96 11.74
C ARG A 72 12.35 -3.44 11.22
N PHE A 73 11.49 -3.95 12.10
CA PHE A 73 10.13 -4.32 11.72
C PHE A 73 9.31 -3.09 11.31
N LEU A 74 9.40 -2.01 12.09
CA LEU A 74 8.70 -0.76 11.78
C LEU A 74 9.18 -0.13 10.47
N HIS A 75 10.47 -0.18 10.14
CA HIS A 75 10.99 0.30 8.87
C HIS A 75 10.47 -0.52 7.69
N ARG A 76 10.53 -1.85 7.76
CA ARG A 76 10.01 -2.74 6.70
C ARG A 76 8.51 -2.59 6.51
N TYR A 77 7.77 -2.49 7.60
CA TYR A 77 6.32 -2.24 7.57
C TYR A 77 6.00 -0.82 7.06
N GLY A 78 6.78 0.19 7.45
CA GLY A 78 6.66 1.55 6.91
C GLY A 78 6.91 1.59 5.41
N HIS A 79 7.94 0.90 4.93
CA HIS A 79 8.27 0.75 3.52
C HIS A 79 7.08 0.17 2.73
N SER A 80 6.48 -0.93 3.18
CA SER A 80 5.32 -1.51 2.48
C SER A 80 4.11 -0.56 2.44
N LYS A 81 3.94 0.27 3.47
CA LYS A 81 2.87 1.28 3.53
C LYS A 81 3.14 2.48 2.62
N VAL A 82 4.39 2.90 2.45
CA VAL A 82 4.78 3.89 1.42
C VAL A 82 4.53 3.34 0.02
N ALA A 83 4.87 2.08 -0.23
CA ALA A 83 4.61 1.41 -1.51
C ALA A 83 3.12 1.43 -1.86
N ASN A 84 2.23 1.23 -0.87
CA ASN A 84 0.78 1.33 -1.08
C ASN A 84 0.33 2.75 -1.48
N VAL A 85 0.90 3.80 -0.88
CA VAL A 85 0.57 5.18 -1.26
C VAL A 85 1.02 5.46 -2.70
N LEU A 86 2.26 5.11 -3.04
CA LEU A 86 2.80 5.32 -4.38
C LEU A 86 2.00 4.56 -5.45
N CYS A 87 1.68 3.29 -5.18
CA CYS A 87 0.86 2.49 -6.10
C CYS A 87 -0.57 3.03 -6.22
N THR A 88 -1.15 3.55 -5.14
CA THR A 88 -2.47 4.20 -5.21
C THR A 88 -2.43 5.42 -6.12
N THR A 89 -1.43 6.29 -5.94
CA THR A 89 -1.25 7.48 -6.77
C THR A 89 -1.04 7.13 -8.23
N GLU A 90 -0.21 6.13 -8.51
CA GLU A 90 0.06 5.69 -9.88
C GLU A 90 -1.15 5.02 -10.53
N LEU A 91 -1.89 4.20 -9.80
CA LEU A 91 -3.10 3.57 -10.33
C LEU A 91 -4.19 4.60 -10.62
N GLN A 92 -4.38 5.58 -9.73
CA GLN A 92 -5.30 6.71 -10.02
C GLN A 92 -4.86 7.45 -11.29
N ARG A 93 -3.56 7.76 -11.41
CA ARG A 93 -3.01 8.46 -12.59
C ARG A 93 -3.27 7.69 -13.89
N GLN A 94 -3.12 6.37 -13.89
CA GLN A 94 -3.41 5.53 -15.06
C GLN A 94 -4.91 5.53 -15.39
N LEU A 95 -5.77 5.38 -14.38
CA LEU A 95 -7.22 5.38 -14.56
C LEU A 95 -7.76 6.74 -15.05
N ASP A 96 -7.16 7.84 -14.59
CA ASP A 96 -7.48 9.19 -15.07
C ASP A 96 -7.14 9.35 -16.57
N GLN A 97 -6.00 8.79 -17.02
CA GLN A 97 -5.62 8.79 -18.44
C GLN A 97 -6.60 8.00 -19.31
N GLU A 98 -7.20 6.95 -18.75
CA GLU A 98 -8.25 6.15 -19.40
C GLU A 98 -9.65 6.77 -19.25
N SER A 99 -9.77 7.95 -18.61
CA SER A 99 -11.06 8.58 -18.29
C SER A 99 -12.01 7.66 -17.49
N SER A 100 -11.45 6.78 -16.67
CA SER A 100 -12.20 5.89 -15.80
C SER A 100 -12.87 6.66 -14.66
N ARG A 101 -14.07 6.22 -14.25
CA ARG A 101 -14.81 6.80 -13.12
C ARG A 101 -14.45 6.16 -11.77
N ILE A 102 -13.50 5.22 -11.76
CA ILE A 102 -13.06 4.53 -10.54
C ILE A 102 -12.22 5.48 -9.69
N LEU A 103 -12.53 5.56 -8.39
CA LEU A 103 -11.72 6.28 -7.42
C LEU A 103 -10.75 5.33 -6.71
N VAL A 104 -9.48 5.67 -6.70
CA VAL A 104 -8.42 4.96 -5.99
C VAL A 104 -7.84 5.87 -4.92
N ALA A 105 -7.91 5.44 -3.66
CA ALA A 105 -7.45 6.26 -2.54
C ALA A 105 -6.67 5.44 -1.51
N ALA A 106 -5.65 6.07 -0.93
CA ALA A 106 -4.91 5.54 0.19
C ALA A 106 -5.43 6.23 1.46
N VAL A 107 -5.88 5.44 2.42
CA VAL A 107 -6.49 5.96 3.66
C VAL A 107 -5.69 5.51 4.86
N GLN A 108 -5.59 6.40 5.83
CA GLN A 108 -5.03 6.09 7.13
C GLN A 108 -6.06 6.28 8.23
N PRO A 109 -6.34 5.23 9.01
CA PRO A 109 -7.33 5.30 10.09
C PRO A 109 -6.76 5.85 11.41
N GLY A 110 -5.47 6.21 11.46
CA GLY A 110 -4.78 6.58 12.71
C GLY A 110 -4.36 5.35 13.53
N VAL A 111 -4.10 5.56 14.81
CA VAL A 111 -3.83 4.47 15.76
C VAL A 111 -5.15 3.85 16.18
N VAL A 112 -5.35 2.57 15.88
CA VAL A 112 -6.57 1.83 16.20
C VAL A 112 -6.19 0.60 17.01
N ALA A 113 -6.88 0.38 18.14
CA ALA A 113 -6.75 -0.84 18.93
C ALA A 113 -7.30 -2.01 18.12
N THR A 114 -6.39 -2.85 17.65
CA THR A 114 -6.66 -4.09 16.92
C THR A 114 -5.86 -5.22 17.57
N PRO A 115 -6.26 -6.48 17.41
CA PRO A 115 -5.48 -7.61 17.92
C PRO A 115 -4.00 -7.60 17.45
N ARG A 116 -3.72 -6.98 16.30
CA ARG A 116 -2.36 -6.80 15.78
C ARG A 116 -1.58 -5.71 16.52
N SER A 117 -2.20 -4.58 16.87
CA SER A 117 -1.52 -3.51 17.62
C SER A 117 -1.33 -3.87 19.09
N GLU A 118 -2.27 -4.61 19.68
CA GLU A 118 -2.18 -5.09 21.07
C GLU A 118 -0.99 -6.02 21.28
N LYS A 119 -0.76 -6.95 20.33
CA LYS A 119 0.41 -7.85 20.33
C LYS A 119 1.76 -7.14 20.14
N SER A 120 1.78 -5.88 19.73
CA SER A 120 3.02 -5.10 19.56
C SER A 120 3.34 -4.20 20.77
N LEU A 121 2.43 -4.09 21.74
CA LEU A 121 2.56 -3.21 22.92
C LEU A 121 2.75 -3.99 24.23
N GLY A 122 2.74 -5.33 24.19
CA GLY A 122 3.08 -6.22 25.30
C GLY A 122 4.18 -7.19 24.91
#